data_AF-A0A7C6Y4I6-F1
#
_entry.id   AF-A0A7C6Y4I6-F1
#
_cell.length_a   1.000
_cell.length_b   1.000
_cell.length_c   1.000
_cell.angle_alpha   90.00
_cell.angle_beta   90.00
_cell.angle_gamma   90.00
#
_symmetry.space_group_name_H-M   'P 1'
#
loop_
_entity.id
_entity.type
_entity.pdbx_description
1 polymer ?
#
loop_
_entity_poly.entity_id
_entity_poly.type
_entity_poly.pdbx_seq_one_letter_code
_entity_poly.pdbx_strand_id
1 'polypeptide(L)'
;MKKRLWFLLISTILIFIILVVSFFLGNTNEKRFVGAFSLIWVAYLLIIIFAGLPKFFVAVIYGLITSVFLILFPEYNLAFILIGSLLFVLNPLSDFEDYVAKYLPNEGSIIAKIRGSYEPFYLYRKEVKHYYHFPQVRKIYTRPSYIRIRQALVIIMSVLAIFLLIREIDMLMRILTQPFNIHAFSASTYTAILLIVLTVILYRKGFQSMLNILTVSIFPPVAYSLFVAVKPTYLGIILGLITLILGVVVAIYEYISYMRRVVYEYYHYYDNAKQEEVFANALFEPFVYNDYFYLSAKFKIKTNLYKFNKKFQSILNYSNFKRFFITAYTYNKNKQTVTLYTEFHFRDEKIIDKLNTYLEALFEDSITYKITVDKEKKLYEQDFFHNDDYIVARTIYLAEILKELEIKSNVIISFVCYFNSIEDVRAISKNYAVTRIPELDLENIITVRIDTKVSNINYVIEARVREILIDLLINRGKYVRVSVYY
;
A
#
# COMPACT_ATOMS: atom_id res chain seq x y z
N MET A 1 -2.43 -7.63 -23.31
CA MET A 1 -3.45 -7.48 -22.22
C MET A 1 -4.92 -7.57 -22.66
N LYS A 2 -5.47 -6.79 -23.62
CA LYS A 2 -6.90 -6.93 -24.04
C LYS A 2 -7.24 -8.37 -24.48
N LYS A 3 -6.41 -8.96 -25.35
CA LYS A 3 -6.54 -10.36 -25.82
C LYS A 3 -6.47 -11.39 -24.69
N ARG A 4 -5.74 -11.10 -23.62
CA ARG A 4 -5.52 -12.01 -22.47
C ARG A 4 -6.63 -11.91 -21.43
N LEU A 5 -7.16 -10.71 -21.21
CA LEU A 5 -8.39 -10.51 -20.43
C LEU A 5 -9.57 -11.15 -21.15
N TRP A 6 -9.65 -11.05 -22.49
CA TRP A 6 -10.58 -11.82 -23.31
C TRP A 6 -10.36 -13.33 -23.16
N PHE A 7 -9.12 -13.82 -23.21
CA PHE A 7 -8.83 -15.25 -22.98
C PHE A 7 -9.27 -15.72 -21.59
N LEU A 8 -9.01 -14.93 -20.55
CA LEU A 8 -9.46 -15.20 -19.18
C LEU A 8 -11.00 -15.22 -19.09
N LEU A 9 -11.66 -14.22 -19.67
CA LEU A 9 -13.11 -14.08 -19.64
C LEU A 9 -13.79 -15.22 -20.43
N ILE A 10 -13.26 -15.55 -21.61
CA ILE A 10 -13.69 -16.67 -22.45
C ILE A 10 -13.45 -18.01 -21.72
N SER A 11 -12.30 -18.23 -21.10
CA SER A 11 -12.00 -19.44 -20.31
C SER A 11 -12.96 -19.60 -19.14
N THR A 12 -13.28 -18.50 -18.44
CA THR A 12 -14.21 -18.51 -17.30
C THR A 12 -15.64 -18.80 -17.76
N ILE A 13 -16.08 -18.18 -18.86
CA ILE A 13 -17.38 -18.46 -19.49
C ILE A 13 -17.46 -19.92 -19.95
N LEU A 14 -16.43 -20.43 -20.62
CA LEU A 14 -16.39 -21.81 -21.11
C LEU A 14 -16.54 -22.81 -19.95
N ILE A 15 -15.86 -22.56 -18.84
CA ILE A 15 -15.94 -23.45 -17.66
C ILE A 15 -17.27 -23.34 -16.96
N PHE A 16 -17.85 -22.14 -16.89
CA PHE A 16 -19.19 -21.98 -16.37
C PHE A 16 -20.21 -22.77 -17.21
N ILE A 17 -20.07 -22.73 -18.55
CA ILE A 17 -20.91 -23.53 -19.46
C ILE A 17 -20.69 -25.04 -19.20
N ILE A 18 -19.44 -25.50 -19.12
CA ILE A 18 -19.12 -26.92 -18.84
C ILE A 18 -19.70 -27.37 -17.49
N LEU A 19 -19.62 -26.52 -16.47
CA LEU A 19 -20.17 -26.78 -15.14
C LEU A 19 -21.69 -26.88 -15.18
N VAL A 20 -22.38 -25.94 -15.85
CA VAL A 20 -23.84 -25.96 -16.02
C VAL A 20 -24.28 -27.19 -16.80
N VAL A 21 -23.64 -27.51 -17.93
CA VAL A 21 -23.93 -28.68 -18.76
C VAL A 21 -23.76 -29.96 -17.95
N SER A 22 -22.63 -30.13 -17.24
CA SER A 22 -22.38 -31.30 -16.39
C SER A 22 -23.36 -31.40 -15.22
N PHE A 23 -23.78 -30.28 -14.65
CA PHE A 23 -24.74 -30.25 -13.54
C PHE A 23 -26.12 -30.79 -13.96
N PHE A 24 -26.60 -30.42 -15.16
CA PHE A 24 -27.91 -30.84 -15.66
C PHE A 24 -27.90 -32.20 -16.37
N LEU A 25 -26.83 -32.54 -17.10
CA LEU A 25 -26.78 -33.74 -17.95
C LEU A 25 -25.89 -34.87 -17.43
N GLY A 26 -25.00 -34.59 -16.48
CA GLY A 26 -24.00 -35.56 -16.02
C GLY A 26 -24.52 -36.54 -14.98
N ASN A 27 -23.90 -37.72 -14.92
CA ASN A 27 -24.08 -38.66 -13.81
C ASN A 27 -23.39 -38.16 -12.52
N THR A 28 -23.75 -38.73 -11.36
CA THR A 28 -23.24 -38.27 -10.05
C THR A 28 -21.71 -38.21 -9.96
N ASN A 29 -21.01 -39.16 -10.58
CA ASN A 29 -19.54 -39.19 -10.63
C ASN A 29 -18.96 -38.11 -11.57
N GLU A 30 -19.61 -37.86 -12.70
CA GLU A 30 -19.23 -36.82 -13.65
C GLU A 30 -19.42 -35.43 -13.03
N LYS A 31 -20.53 -35.21 -12.31
CA LYS A 31 -20.77 -33.97 -11.56
C LYS A 31 -19.66 -33.70 -10.54
N ARG A 32 -19.20 -34.74 -9.82
CA ARG A 32 -18.10 -34.63 -8.85
C ARG A 32 -16.77 -34.30 -9.53
N PHE A 33 -16.46 -34.98 -10.63
CA PHE A 33 -15.21 -34.77 -11.36
C PHE A 33 -15.15 -33.37 -12.00
N VAL A 34 -16.20 -32.97 -12.71
CA VAL A 34 -16.29 -31.63 -13.34
C VAL A 34 -16.33 -30.54 -12.27
N GLY A 35 -17.01 -30.76 -11.16
CA GLY A 35 -16.98 -29.87 -10.00
C GLY A 35 -15.57 -29.66 -9.48
N ALA A 36 -14.83 -30.73 -9.19
CA ALA A 36 -13.44 -30.64 -8.70
C ALA A 36 -12.51 -29.96 -9.72
N PHE A 37 -12.61 -30.33 -11.00
CA PHE A 37 -11.81 -29.74 -12.08
C PHE A 37 -12.08 -28.24 -12.22
N SER A 38 -13.35 -27.82 -12.20
CA SER A 38 -13.73 -26.41 -12.30
C SER A 38 -13.20 -25.60 -11.13
N LEU A 39 -13.18 -26.15 -9.91
CA LEU A 39 -12.70 -25.48 -8.72
C LEU A 39 -11.18 -25.29 -8.75
N ILE A 40 -10.43 -26.32 -9.16
CA ILE A 40 -8.99 -26.25 -9.40
C ILE A 40 -8.68 -25.20 -10.46
N TRP A 41 -9.43 -25.20 -11.56
CA TRP A 41 -9.22 -24.23 -12.62
C TRP A 41 -9.50 -22.80 -12.16
N VAL A 42 -10.61 -22.56 -11.46
CA VAL A 42 -10.92 -21.25 -10.89
C VAL A 42 -9.82 -20.81 -9.92
N ALA A 43 -9.29 -21.70 -9.08
CA ALA A 43 -8.16 -21.39 -8.21
C ALA A 43 -6.92 -20.93 -9.00
N TYR A 44 -6.56 -21.62 -10.08
CA TYR A 44 -5.46 -21.21 -10.94
C TYR A 44 -5.73 -19.89 -11.69
N LEU A 45 -6.97 -19.65 -12.15
CA LEU A 45 -7.36 -18.37 -12.74
C LEU A 45 -7.22 -17.23 -11.74
N LEU A 46 -7.61 -17.43 -10.48
CA LEU A 46 -7.43 -16.44 -9.42
C LEU A 46 -5.94 -16.15 -9.19
N ILE A 47 -5.07 -17.17 -9.21
CA ILE A 47 -3.61 -16.96 -9.14
C ILE A 47 -3.13 -16.10 -10.30
N ILE A 48 -3.56 -16.36 -11.54
CA ILE A 48 -3.18 -15.55 -12.71
C ILE A 48 -3.65 -14.10 -12.55
N ILE A 49 -4.88 -13.88 -12.07
CA ILE A 49 -5.51 -12.56 -11.92
C ILE A 49 -4.82 -11.72 -10.84
N PHE A 50 -4.54 -12.32 -9.68
CA PHE A 50 -4.05 -11.61 -8.50
C PHE A 50 -2.52 -11.59 -8.38
N ALA A 51 -1.86 -12.62 -8.88
CA ALA A 51 -0.45 -12.90 -8.66
C ALA A 51 0.38 -12.94 -9.96
N GLY A 52 -0.26 -12.95 -11.13
CA GLY A 52 0.41 -12.89 -12.44
C GLY A 52 0.84 -14.25 -12.99
N LEU A 53 1.42 -14.24 -14.20
CA LEU A 53 1.91 -15.46 -14.86
C LEU A 53 3.08 -16.16 -14.13
N PRO A 54 4.10 -15.44 -13.64
CA PRO A 54 5.25 -16.10 -13.02
C PRO A 54 4.83 -17.02 -11.88
N LYS A 55 3.96 -16.51 -11.00
CA LYS A 55 3.40 -17.25 -9.89
C LYS A 55 2.47 -18.38 -10.30
N PHE A 56 1.77 -18.25 -11.43
CA PHE A 56 0.97 -19.34 -11.98
C PHE A 56 1.84 -20.53 -12.41
N PHE A 57 2.98 -20.30 -13.06
CA PHE A 57 3.89 -21.40 -13.43
C PHE A 57 4.41 -22.16 -12.20
N VAL A 58 4.83 -21.41 -11.18
CA VAL A 58 5.27 -21.99 -9.91
C VAL A 58 4.15 -22.76 -9.22
N ALA A 59 2.93 -22.22 -9.20
CA ALA A 59 1.74 -22.89 -8.68
C ALA A 59 1.44 -24.20 -9.41
N VAL A 60 1.57 -24.23 -10.75
CA VAL A 60 1.35 -25.45 -11.54
C VAL A 60 2.39 -26.51 -11.19
N ILE A 61 3.67 -26.13 -11.02
CA ILE A 61 4.73 -27.05 -10.60
C ILE A 61 4.39 -27.65 -9.22
N TYR A 62 4.03 -26.82 -8.24
CA TYR A 62 3.64 -27.32 -6.92
C TYR A 62 2.41 -28.22 -6.97
N GLY A 63 1.40 -27.86 -7.76
CA GLY A 63 0.19 -28.65 -7.94
C GLY A 63 0.47 -30.01 -8.56
N LEU A 64 1.33 -30.07 -9.60
CA LEU A 64 1.73 -31.31 -10.24
C LEU A 64 2.52 -32.21 -9.30
N ILE A 65 3.53 -31.67 -8.63
CA ILE A 65 4.34 -32.42 -7.65
C ILE A 65 3.43 -32.99 -6.56
N THR A 66 2.56 -32.16 -5.99
CA THR A 66 1.62 -32.60 -4.94
C THR A 66 0.68 -33.69 -5.47
N SER A 67 0.15 -33.54 -6.69
CA SER A 67 -0.74 -34.53 -7.30
C SER A 67 -0.04 -35.88 -7.56
N VAL A 68 1.21 -35.85 -8.03
CA VAL A 68 2.02 -37.06 -8.23
C VAL A 68 2.24 -37.79 -6.91
N PHE A 69 2.59 -37.07 -5.83
CA PHE A 69 2.77 -37.68 -4.52
C PHE A 69 1.46 -38.24 -3.93
N LEU A 70 0.33 -37.56 -4.15
CA LEU A 70 -0.98 -38.07 -3.72
C LEU A 70 -1.40 -39.35 -4.47
N ILE A 71 -1.01 -39.50 -5.73
CA ILE A 71 -1.28 -40.71 -6.51
C ILE A 71 -0.36 -41.86 -6.08
N LEU A 72 0.94 -41.58 -5.90
CA LEU A 72 1.93 -42.60 -5.57
C LEU A 72 1.84 -43.10 -4.13
N PHE A 73 1.40 -42.25 -3.19
CA PHE A 73 1.41 -42.55 -1.76
C PHE A 73 0.05 -42.23 -1.11
N PRO A 74 -1.01 -42.97 -1.45
CA PRO A 74 -2.36 -42.69 -0.98
C PRO A 74 -2.51 -42.79 0.55
N GLU A 75 -1.67 -43.58 1.22
CA GLU A 75 -1.68 -43.72 2.68
C GLU A 75 -1.23 -42.44 3.42
N TYR A 76 -0.49 -41.57 2.74
CA TYR A 76 0.07 -40.33 3.30
C TYR A 76 -0.64 -39.07 2.76
N ASN A 77 -1.86 -39.22 2.25
CA ASN A 77 -2.63 -38.13 1.62
C ASN A 77 -2.67 -36.85 2.46
N LEU A 78 -2.89 -36.98 3.77
CA LEU A 78 -2.93 -35.84 4.69
C LEU A 78 -1.59 -35.11 4.80
N ALA A 79 -0.49 -35.87 4.88
CA ALA A 79 0.84 -35.32 4.97
C ALA A 79 1.21 -34.56 3.68
N PHE A 80 0.90 -35.13 2.51
CA PHE A 80 1.18 -34.50 1.22
C PHE A 80 0.30 -33.29 0.92
N ILE A 81 -0.98 -33.28 1.34
CA ILE A 81 -1.81 -32.07 1.26
C ILE A 81 -1.21 -30.95 2.12
N LEU A 82 -0.73 -31.27 3.32
CA LEU A 82 -0.13 -30.29 4.23
C LEU A 82 1.20 -29.77 3.68
N ILE A 83 2.06 -30.65 3.16
CA ILE A 83 3.32 -30.27 2.50
C ILE A 83 3.04 -29.42 1.25
N GLY A 84 2.10 -29.83 0.40
CA GLY A 84 1.69 -29.07 -0.78
C GLY A 84 1.19 -27.66 -0.43
N SER A 85 0.35 -27.56 0.61
CA SER A 85 -0.13 -26.27 1.12
C SER A 85 1.03 -25.38 1.63
N LEU A 86 2.02 -25.97 2.31
CA LEU A 86 3.22 -25.26 2.75
C LEU A 86 4.10 -24.80 1.59
N LEU A 87 4.23 -25.58 0.51
CA LEU A 87 4.97 -25.17 -0.69
C LEU A 87 4.38 -23.89 -1.30
N PHE A 88 3.05 -23.79 -1.37
CA PHE A 88 2.36 -22.59 -1.86
C PHE A 88 2.56 -21.36 -0.95
N VAL A 89 2.69 -21.56 0.36
CA VAL A 89 2.87 -20.45 1.33
C VAL A 89 4.33 -20.00 1.40
N LEU A 90 5.27 -20.95 1.51
CA LEU A 90 6.70 -20.69 1.67
C LEU A 90 7.36 -20.28 0.35
N ASN A 91 6.81 -20.74 -0.77
CA ASN A 91 7.28 -20.46 -2.12
C ASN A 91 8.80 -20.68 -2.31
N PRO A 92 9.31 -21.91 -2.11
CA PRO A 92 10.74 -22.19 -2.25
C PRO A 92 11.30 -21.92 -3.66
N LEU A 93 10.45 -21.84 -4.68
CA LEU A 93 10.81 -21.47 -6.05
C LEU A 93 10.69 -19.95 -6.32
N SER A 94 10.83 -19.09 -5.31
CA SER A 94 10.78 -17.64 -5.49
C SER A 94 11.80 -17.14 -6.51
N ASP A 95 13.01 -17.69 -6.50
CA ASP A 95 14.06 -17.26 -7.43
C ASP A 95 13.73 -17.65 -8.88
N PHE A 96 13.02 -18.77 -9.06
CA PHE A 96 12.49 -19.17 -10.36
C PHE A 96 11.30 -18.30 -10.78
N GLU A 97 10.44 -17.91 -9.84
CA GLU A 97 9.38 -16.91 -10.09
C GLU A 97 9.99 -15.60 -10.63
N ASP A 98 11.04 -15.11 -9.98
CA ASP A 98 11.75 -13.88 -10.37
C ASP A 98 12.47 -14.05 -11.72
N TYR A 99 13.07 -15.21 -11.99
CA TYR A 99 13.63 -15.53 -13.29
C TYR A 99 12.57 -15.45 -14.39
N VAL A 100 11.43 -16.13 -14.21
CA VAL A 100 10.31 -16.13 -15.17
C VAL A 100 9.75 -14.71 -15.35
N ALA A 101 9.70 -13.92 -14.27
CA ALA A 101 9.24 -12.53 -14.32
C ALA A 101 10.12 -11.62 -15.19
N LYS A 102 11.43 -11.88 -15.30
CA LYS A 102 12.34 -11.09 -16.16
C LYS A 102 12.10 -11.31 -17.66
N TYR A 103 11.67 -12.49 -18.06
CA TYR A 103 11.46 -12.85 -19.48
C TYR A 103 10.02 -12.68 -19.94
N LEU A 104 9.08 -12.51 -19.00
CA LEU A 104 7.71 -12.18 -19.30
C LEU A 104 7.53 -10.64 -19.32
N PRO A 105 6.68 -10.11 -20.22
CA PRO A 105 6.36 -8.69 -20.19
C PRO A 105 5.80 -8.33 -18.80
N ASN A 106 6.28 -7.22 -18.24
CA ASN A 106 5.89 -6.73 -16.92
C ASN A 106 4.44 -6.24 -16.96
N GLU A 107 3.51 -7.18 -16.90
CA GLU A 107 2.08 -6.92 -17.00
C GLU A 107 1.58 -6.45 -15.63
N GLY A 108 1.41 -5.13 -15.47
CA GLY A 108 0.84 -4.54 -14.27
C GLY A 108 -0.49 -5.22 -13.87
N SER A 109 -0.71 -5.36 -12.56
CA SER A 109 -1.89 -6.04 -12.02
C SER A 109 -3.20 -5.47 -12.57
N ILE A 110 -4.24 -6.32 -12.72
CA ILE A 110 -5.59 -5.86 -13.13
C ILE A 110 -6.13 -4.78 -12.18
N ILE A 111 -5.70 -4.80 -10.91
CA ILE A 111 -6.05 -3.81 -9.88
C ILE A 111 -5.59 -2.39 -10.26
N ALA A 112 -4.41 -2.25 -10.89
CA ALA A 112 -3.93 -0.96 -11.42
C ALA A 112 -4.92 -0.39 -12.45
N LYS A 113 -5.44 -1.25 -13.34
CA LYS A 113 -6.45 -0.88 -14.33
C LYS A 113 -7.82 -0.53 -13.74
N ILE A 114 -8.25 -1.22 -12.68
CA ILE A 114 -9.49 -0.89 -11.96
C ILE A 114 -9.37 0.49 -11.29
N ARG A 115 -8.18 0.83 -10.79
CA ARG A 115 -7.90 2.15 -10.19
C ARG A 115 -7.82 3.26 -11.23
N GLY A 116 -7.36 2.95 -12.45
CA GLY A 116 -7.34 3.88 -13.57
C GLY A 116 -6.53 5.15 -13.25
N SER A 117 -7.07 6.31 -13.61
CA SER A 117 -6.40 7.61 -13.42
C SER A 117 -6.20 8.02 -11.94
N TYR A 118 -6.82 7.33 -10.98
CA TYR A 118 -6.61 7.54 -9.54
C TYR A 118 -5.49 6.66 -8.96
N GLU A 119 -4.83 5.84 -9.76
CA GLU A 119 -3.73 4.98 -9.31
C GLU A 119 -2.65 5.73 -8.49
N PRO A 120 -2.15 6.92 -8.90
CA PRO A 120 -1.15 7.66 -8.13
C PRO A 120 -1.61 7.92 -6.68
N PHE A 121 -2.87 8.29 -6.49
CA PHE A 121 -3.42 8.52 -5.15
C PHE A 121 -3.47 7.24 -4.31
N TYR A 122 -3.80 6.09 -4.91
CA TYR A 122 -3.80 4.83 -4.17
C TYR A 122 -2.39 4.33 -3.81
N LEU A 123 -1.39 4.64 -4.63
CA LEU A 123 0.01 4.36 -4.32
C LEU A 123 0.50 5.26 -3.19
N TYR A 124 0.23 6.57 -3.26
CA TYR A 124 0.50 7.50 -2.15
C TYR A 124 -0.17 7.05 -0.85
N ARG A 125 -1.45 6.69 -0.90
CA ARG A 125 -2.18 6.18 0.27
C ARG A 125 -1.57 4.90 0.85
N LYS A 126 -1.01 4.04 0.00
CA LYS A 126 -0.27 2.85 0.43
C LYS A 126 0.98 3.27 1.20
N GLU A 127 1.73 4.25 0.69
CA GLU A 127 2.93 4.79 1.34
C GLU A 127 2.62 5.44 2.69
N VAL A 128 1.61 6.33 2.73
CA VAL A 128 1.08 6.93 3.97
C VAL A 128 0.76 5.89 5.03
N LYS A 129 0.20 4.75 4.63
CA LYS A 129 -0.08 3.64 5.56
C LYS A 129 1.17 2.92 6.00
N HIS A 130 2.16 2.75 5.14
CA HIS A 130 3.46 2.19 5.55
C HIS A 130 4.08 3.05 6.65
N TYR A 131 4.05 4.37 6.50
CA TYR A 131 4.52 5.31 7.53
C TYR A 131 3.63 5.31 8.79
N TYR A 132 2.30 5.27 8.65
CA TYR A 132 1.38 5.09 9.79
C TYR A 132 1.71 3.84 10.63
N HIS A 133 2.10 2.76 9.96
CA HIS A 133 2.47 1.50 10.60
C HIS A 133 3.97 1.40 10.93
N PHE A 134 4.78 2.41 10.63
CA PHE A 134 6.23 2.39 10.86
C PHE A 134 6.60 2.09 12.33
N PRO A 135 5.91 2.63 13.35
CA PRO A 135 6.17 2.25 14.75
C PRO A 135 5.95 0.76 15.03
N GLN A 136 5.02 0.11 14.31
CA GLN A 136 4.78 -1.33 14.44
C GLN A 136 5.86 -2.15 13.70
N VAL A 137 6.31 -1.66 12.54
CA VAL A 137 7.45 -2.25 11.82
C VAL A 137 8.72 -2.16 12.64
N ARG A 138 8.97 -1.02 13.31
CA ARG A 138 10.10 -0.87 14.25
C ARG A 138 10.05 -1.90 15.38
N LYS A 139 8.87 -2.23 15.92
CA LYS A 139 8.73 -3.31 16.93
C LYS A 139 9.15 -4.68 16.40
N ILE A 140 9.01 -4.94 15.10
CA ILE A 140 9.52 -6.18 14.49
C ILE A 140 11.04 -6.19 14.62
N TYR A 141 11.74 -5.15 14.20
CA TYR A 141 13.20 -5.12 14.24
C TYR A 141 13.79 -5.02 15.66
N THR A 142 13.12 -4.30 16.57
CA THR A 142 13.66 -3.99 17.90
C THR A 142 13.24 -4.99 18.99
N ARG A 143 12.13 -5.73 18.83
CA ARG A 143 11.59 -6.62 19.88
C ARG A 143 11.51 -8.07 19.41
N PRO A 144 12.52 -8.91 19.70
CA PRO A 144 12.55 -10.30 19.24
C PRO A 144 11.41 -11.15 19.82
N SER A 145 10.93 -10.86 21.03
CA SER A 145 9.79 -11.57 21.64
C SER A 145 8.50 -11.39 20.83
N TYR A 146 8.25 -10.19 20.31
CA TYR A 146 7.09 -9.90 19.47
C TYR A 146 7.11 -10.73 18.17
N ILE A 147 8.29 -10.86 17.55
CA ILE A 147 8.46 -11.69 16.34
C ILE A 147 8.16 -13.15 16.66
N ARG A 148 8.78 -13.71 17.71
CA ARG A 148 8.65 -15.12 18.06
C ARG A 148 7.19 -15.50 18.35
N ILE A 149 6.47 -14.68 19.13
CA ILE A 149 5.06 -14.93 19.45
C ILE A 149 4.20 -14.85 18.17
N ARG A 150 4.45 -13.85 17.32
CA ARG A 150 3.73 -13.71 16.04
C ARG A 150 3.94 -14.93 15.15
N GLN A 151 5.19 -15.37 14.99
CA GLN A 151 5.53 -16.54 14.17
C GLN A 151 4.90 -17.81 14.72
N ALA A 152 5.02 -18.05 16.03
CA ALA A 152 4.41 -19.21 16.69
C ALA A 152 2.89 -19.24 16.47
N LEU A 153 2.21 -18.10 16.65
CA LEU A 153 0.77 -18.03 16.45
C LEU A 153 0.37 -18.22 14.99
N VAL A 154 1.13 -17.66 14.03
CA VAL A 154 0.90 -17.91 12.60
C VAL A 154 1.02 -19.39 12.28
N ILE A 155 2.05 -20.08 12.79
CA ILE A 155 2.23 -21.52 12.57
C ILE A 155 1.06 -22.31 13.15
N ILE A 156 0.68 -22.04 14.40
CA ILE A 156 -0.44 -22.72 15.07
C ILE A 156 -1.74 -22.52 14.29
N MET A 157 -2.05 -21.26 13.91
CA MET A 157 -3.26 -20.96 13.14
C MET A 157 -3.22 -21.57 11.73
N SER A 158 -2.07 -21.58 11.05
CA SER A 158 -1.92 -22.24 9.75
C SER A 158 -2.19 -23.74 9.85
N VAL A 159 -1.65 -24.41 10.86
CA VAL A 159 -1.88 -25.85 11.08
C VAL A 159 -3.36 -26.12 11.38
N LEU A 160 -3.98 -25.31 12.26
CA LEU A 160 -5.41 -25.41 12.56
C LEU A 160 -6.28 -25.16 11.32
N ALA A 161 -5.94 -24.17 10.49
CA ALA A 161 -6.67 -23.88 9.25
C ALA A 161 -6.60 -25.05 8.27
N ILE A 162 -5.41 -25.61 8.05
CA ILE A 162 -5.21 -26.75 7.15
C ILE A 162 -5.98 -27.95 7.69
N PHE A 163 -5.87 -28.24 8.99
CA PHE A 163 -6.59 -29.33 9.63
C PHE A 163 -8.12 -29.20 9.50
N LEU A 164 -8.66 -27.99 9.77
CA LEU A 164 -10.08 -27.71 9.59
C LEU A 164 -10.50 -27.84 8.13
N LEU A 165 -9.73 -27.30 7.17
CA LEU A 165 -10.04 -27.45 5.75
C LEU A 165 -10.13 -28.91 5.34
N ILE A 166 -9.12 -29.71 5.71
CA ILE A 166 -9.05 -31.14 5.41
C ILE A 166 -10.27 -31.87 5.96
N ARG A 167 -10.60 -31.66 7.24
CA ARG A 167 -11.75 -32.31 7.89
C ARG A 167 -13.06 -31.96 7.20
N GLU A 168 -13.15 -30.77 6.61
CA GLU A 168 -14.35 -30.23 6.00
C GLU A 168 -14.42 -30.45 4.48
N ILE A 169 -13.45 -31.13 3.85
CA ILE A 169 -13.47 -31.46 2.41
C ILE A 169 -14.75 -32.24 2.07
N ASP A 170 -15.11 -33.23 2.90
CA ASP A 170 -16.33 -34.02 2.69
C ASP A 170 -17.61 -33.17 2.80
N MET A 171 -17.59 -32.12 3.63
CA MET A 171 -18.72 -31.21 3.79
C MET A 171 -18.80 -30.21 2.64
N LEU A 172 -17.68 -29.69 2.17
CA LEU A 172 -17.59 -28.85 0.96
C LEU A 172 -18.09 -29.60 -0.27
N MET A 173 -17.75 -30.88 -0.41
CA MET A 173 -18.26 -31.74 -1.48
C MET A 173 -19.78 -31.97 -1.38
N ARG A 174 -20.34 -32.04 -0.16
CA ARG A 174 -21.80 -32.10 0.05
C ARG A 174 -22.50 -30.79 -0.28
N ILE A 175 -21.92 -29.63 0.06
CA ILE A 175 -22.47 -28.30 -0.29
C ILE A 175 -22.60 -28.12 -1.81
N LEU A 176 -21.67 -28.70 -2.59
CA LEU A 176 -21.70 -28.63 -4.06
C LEU A 176 -22.74 -29.57 -4.70
N THR A 177 -23.22 -30.58 -3.97
CA THR A 177 -24.06 -31.66 -4.53
C THR A 177 -25.47 -31.76 -3.91
N GLN A 178 -25.72 -31.10 -2.79
CA GLN A 178 -26.98 -31.09 -2.05
C GLN A 178 -27.47 -29.65 -1.82
N PRO A 179 -28.76 -29.42 -1.51
CA PRO A 179 -29.26 -28.10 -1.16
C PRO A 179 -28.46 -27.48 0.00
N PHE A 180 -28.15 -26.20 -0.14
CA PHE A 180 -27.28 -25.45 0.76
C PHE A 180 -27.73 -25.58 2.22
N ASN A 181 -26.90 -26.21 3.05
CA ASN A 181 -27.13 -26.33 4.48
C ASN A 181 -26.41 -25.18 5.21
N ILE A 182 -27.20 -24.20 5.68
CA ILE A 182 -26.66 -23.02 6.37
C ILE A 182 -25.98 -23.36 7.71
N HIS A 183 -26.39 -24.46 8.37
CA HIS A 183 -25.76 -24.96 9.59
C HIS A 183 -24.35 -25.45 9.32
N ALA A 184 -24.20 -26.27 8.30
CA ALA A 184 -22.93 -26.78 7.82
C ALA A 184 -21.97 -25.63 7.42
N PHE A 185 -22.46 -24.70 6.61
CA PHE A 185 -21.66 -23.58 6.12
C PHE A 185 -21.17 -22.66 7.25
N SER A 186 -22.06 -22.30 8.18
CA SER A 186 -21.75 -21.32 9.24
C SER A 186 -20.86 -21.91 10.33
N ALA A 187 -21.06 -23.18 10.68
CA ALA A 187 -20.28 -23.83 11.74
C ALA A 187 -18.85 -24.17 11.30
N SER A 188 -18.66 -24.61 10.05
CA SER A 188 -17.34 -25.14 9.64
C SER A 188 -16.66 -24.40 8.49
N THR A 189 -17.37 -24.14 7.39
CA THR A 189 -16.75 -23.53 6.21
C THR A 189 -16.38 -22.08 6.47
N TYR A 190 -17.27 -21.32 7.11
CA TYR A 190 -17.01 -19.93 7.50
C TYR A 190 -15.86 -19.81 8.48
N THR A 191 -15.79 -20.68 9.49
CA THR A 191 -14.75 -20.66 10.52
C THR A 191 -13.39 -21.01 9.94
N ALA A 192 -13.30 -22.02 9.06
CA ALA A 192 -12.07 -22.37 8.35
C ALA A 192 -11.56 -21.21 7.47
N ILE A 193 -12.44 -20.61 6.65
CA ILE A 193 -12.09 -19.45 5.81
C ILE A 193 -11.64 -18.26 6.67
N LEU A 194 -12.38 -17.96 7.73
CA LEU A 194 -12.04 -16.87 8.64
C LEU A 194 -10.66 -17.09 9.26
N LEU A 195 -10.36 -18.30 9.71
CA LEU A 195 -9.08 -18.62 10.34
C LEU A 195 -7.92 -18.46 9.37
N ILE A 196 -8.08 -18.85 8.09
CA ILE A 196 -7.09 -18.59 7.04
C ILE A 196 -6.88 -17.09 6.83
N VAL A 197 -7.97 -16.34 6.67
CA VAL A 197 -7.93 -14.88 6.46
C VAL A 197 -7.19 -14.21 7.61
N LEU A 198 -7.54 -14.55 8.86
CA LEU A 198 -6.89 -14.02 10.06
C LEU A 198 -5.41 -14.38 10.14
N THR A 199 -5.04 -15.61 9.77
CA THR A 199 -3.64 -16.05 9.73
C THR A 199 -2.82 -15.23 8.75
N VAL A 200 -3.35 -14.99 7.54
CA VAL A 200 -2.71 -14.16 6.52
C VAL A 200 -2.56 -12.71 6.98
N ILE A 201 -3.59 -12.16 7.63
CA ILE A 201 -3.55 -10.80 8.18
C ILE A 201 -2.52 -10.71 9.32
N LEU A 202 -2.47 -11.68 10.22
CA LEU A 202 -1.49 -11.73 11.29
C LEU A 202 -0.07 -11.77 10.73
N TYR A 203 0.18 -12.62 9.73
CA TYR A 203 1.47 -12.74 9.05
C TYR A 203 1.88 -11.47 8.31
N ARG A 204 0.95 -10.74 7.67
CA ARG A 204 1.29 -9.53 6.90
C ARG A 204 1.25 -8.24 7.69
N LYS A 205 0.24 -8.04 8.54
CA LYS A 205 -0.10 -6.76 9.18
C LYS A 205 -0.03 -6.77 10.72
N GLY A 206 0.13 -7.93 11.35
CA GLY A 206 0.31 -8.06 12.80
C GLY A 206 -1.01 -8.13 13.60
N PHE A 207 -0.88 -8.19 14.93
CA PHE A 207 -1.97 -8.52 15.85
C PHE A 207 -3.14 -7.54 15.79
N GLN A 208 -2.89 -6.24 15.81
CA GLN A 208 -3.98 -5.25 15.84
C GLN A 208 -4.88 -5.36 14.60
N SER A 209 -4.28 -5.56 13.43
CA SER A 209 -5.03 -5.72 12.19
C SER A 209 -5.83 -7.02 12.17
N MET A 210 -5.28 -8.10 12.73
CA MET A 210 -6.00 -9.37 12.88
C MET A 210 -7.20 -9.21 13.81
N LEU A 211 -7.00 -8.59 14.98
CA LEU A 211 -8.06 -8.37 15.97
C LEU A 211 -9.19 -7.51 15.40
N ASN A 212 -8.89 -6.41 14.71
CA ASN A 212 -9.93 -5.55 14.12
C ASN A 212 -10.81 -6.32 13.12
N ILE A 213 -10.23 -7.23 12.34
CA ILE A 213 -10.98 -8.05 11.38
C ILE A 213 -11.77 -9.14 12.11
N LEU A 214 -11.17 -9.78 13.12
CA LEU A 214 -11.85 -10.74 13.98
C LEU A 214 -13.10 -10.13 14.64
N THR A 215 -13.00 -8.90 15.17
CA THR A 215 -14.12 -8.20 15.81
C THR A 215 -15.33 -8.08 14.88
N VAL A 216 -15.12 -7.81 13.59
CA VAL A 216 -16.21 -7.72 12.61
C VAL A 216 -16.71 -9.12 12.20
N SER A 217 -15.80 -10.07 12.03
CA SER A 217 -16.11 -11.40 11.52
C SER A 217 -16.74 -12.36 12.55
N ILE A 218 -16.75 -12.03 13.84
CA ILE A 218 -17.46 -12.83 14.86
C ILE A 218 -18.98 -12.62 14.81
N PHE A 219 -19.47 -11.49 14.29
CA PHE A 219 -20.90 -11.19 14.31
C PHE A 219 -21.78 -12.17 13.53
N PRO A 220 -21.44 -12.58 12.29
CA PRO A 220 -22.23 -13.57 11.56
C PRO A 220 -22.43 -14.92 12.29
N PRO A 221 -21.38 -15.59 12.83
CA PRO A 221 -21.56 -16.84 13.55
C PRO A 221 -22.29 -16.68 14.89
N VAL A 222 -22.13 -15.54 15.58
CA VAL A 222 -22.90 -15.26 16.81
C VAL A 222 -24.37 -15.04 16.51
N ALA A 223 -24.70 -14.22 15.50
CA ALA A 223 -26.08 -14.01 15.07
C ALA A 223 -26.75 -15.32 14.65
N TYR A 224 -26.01 -16.15 13.91
CA TYR A 224 -26.45 -17.48 13.51
C TYR A 224 -26.74 -18.38 14.72
N SER A 225 -25.83 -18.41 15.70
CA SER A 225 -26.02 -19.17 16.93
C SER A 225 -27.27 -18.74 17.70
N LEU A 226 -27.56 -17.43 17.73
CA LEU A 226 -28.76 -16.88 18.36
C LEU A 226 -30.05 -17.27 17.63
N PHE A 227 -30.04 -17.31 16.28
CA PHE A 227 -31.19 -17.75 15.50
C PHE A 227 -31.59 -19.20 15.79
N VAL A 228 -30.62 -20.06 16.08
CA VAL A 228 -30.85 -21.51 16.24
C VAL A 228 -31.01 -21.91 17.71
N ALA A 229 -30.17 -21.39 18.60
CA ALA A 229 -30.07 -21.87 19.97
C ALA A 229 -31.10 -21.25 20.92
N VAL A 230 -31.57 -20.04 20.65
CA VAL A 230 -32.45 -19.31 21.58
C VAL A 230 -33.91 -19.69 21.36
N LYS A 231 -34.56 -20.17 22.43
CA LYS A 231 -36.00 -20.42 22.48
C LYS A 231 -36.67 -19.45 23.47
N PRO A 232 -37.85 -18.91 23.15
CA PRO A 232 -38.67 -19.15 21.95
C PRO A 232 -38.10 -18.50 20.67
N THR A 233 -38.44 -19.07 19.51
CA THR A 233 -37.82 -18.73 18.21
C THR A 233 -37.91 -17.23 17.86
N TYR A 234 -39.00 -16.55 18.22
CA TYR A 234 -39.16 -15.12 17.97
C TYR A 234 -38.08 -14.28 18.68
N LEU A 235 -37.65 -14.69 19.88
CA LEU A 235 -36.62 -14.02 20.65
C LEU A 235 -35.24 -14.23 20.01
N GLY A 236 -34.96 -15.45 19.52
CA GLY A 236 -33.75 -15.74 18.74
C GLY A 236 -33.63 -14.92 17.46
N ILE A 237 -34.74 -14.71 16.75
CA ILE A 237 -34.79 -13.84 15.56
C ILE A 237 -34.49 -12.39 15.92
N ILE A 238 -35.13 -11.85 16.96
CA ILE A 238 -34.91 -10.46 17.40
C ILE A 238 -33.44 -10.25 17.80
N LEU A 239 -32.89 -11.13 18.66
CA LEU A 239 -31.51 -11.01 19.12
C LEU A 239 -30.49 -11.19 17.98
N GLY A 240 -30.72 -12.14 17.08
CA GLY A 240 -29.84 -12.35 15.94
C GLY A 240 -29.85 -11.17 14.95
N LEU A 241 -31.00 -10.54 14.71
CA LEU A 241 -31.10 -9.32 13.88
C LEU A 241 -30.39 -8.14 14.55
N ILE A 242 -30.59 -7.91 15.86
CA ILE A 242 -29.87 -6.89 16.61
C ILE A 242 -28.36 -7.11 16.50
N THR A 243 -27.90 -8.35 16.64
CA THR A 243 -26.49 -8.71 16.51
C THR A 243 -25.94 -8.40 15.11
N LEU A 244 -26.70 -8.68 14.05
CA LEU A 244 -26.29 -8.31 12.69
C LEU A 244 -26.20 -6.79 12.50
N ILE A 245 -27.17 -6.03 13.01
CA ILE A 245 -27.16 -4.56 12.94
C ILE A 245 -25.93 -4.01 13.67
N LEU A 246 -25.64 -4.49 14.88
CA LEU A 246 -24.44 -4.13 15.63
C LEU A 246 -23.17 -4.48 14.85
N GLY A 247 -23.13 -5.65 14.21
CA GLY A 247 -22.01 -6.05 13.35
C GLY A 247 -21.79 -5.11 12.17
N VAL A 248 -22.86 -4.64 11.52
CA VAL A 248 -22.78 -3.65 10.44
C VAL A 248 -22.28 -2.31 10.97
N VAL A 249 -22.76 -1.84 12.12
CA VAL A 249 -22.30 -0.60 12.75
C VAL A 249 -20.80 -0.68 13.07
N VAL A 250 -20.34 -1.79 13.66
CA VAL A 250 -18.92 -2.02 13.95
C VAL A 250 -18.10 -2.10 12.65
N ALA A 251 -18.62 -2.72 11.59
CA ALA A 251 -17.95 -2.77 10.29
C ALA A 251 -17.78 -1.36 9.66
N ILE A 252 -18.83 -0.53 9.73
CA ILE A 252 -18.78 0.87 9.27
C ILE A 252 -17.77 1.66 10.11
N TYR A 253 -17.79 1.49 11.43
CA TYR A 253 -16.82 2.14 12.33
C TYR A 253 -15.38 1.74 11.99
N GLU A 254 -15.10 0.44 11.81
CA GLU A 254 -13.76 -0.05 11.44
C GLU A 254 -13.35 0.45 10.05
N TYR A 255 -14.28 0.55 9.09
CA TYR A 255 -13.99 1.12 7.78
C TYR A 255 -13.63 2.62 7.87
N ILE A 256 -14.38 3.40 8.65
CA ILE A 256 -14.08 4.82 8.89
C ILE A 256 -12.73 4.96 9.63
N SER A 257 -12.50 4.16 10.66
CA SER A 257 -11.24 4.09 11.40
C SER A 257 -10.07 3.78 10.46
N TYR A 258 -10.22 2.79 9.58
CA TYR A 258 -9.24 2.45 8.55
C TYR A 258 -8.96 3.58 7.57
N MET A 259 -9.96 4.40 7.23
CA MET A 259 -9.79 5.59 6.41
C MET A 259 -9.11 6.74 7.18
N ARG A 260 -9.22 6.80 8.51
CA ARG A 260 -8.56 7.81 9.34
C ARG A 260 -7.09 7.52 9.66
N ARG A 261 -6.58 6.35 9.28
CA ARG A 261 -5.15 5.97 9.42
C ARG A 261 -4.30 6.67 8.37
N VAL A 262 -4.03 7.95 8.63
CA VAL A 262 -3.28 8.87 7.77
C VAL A 262 -2.22 9.55 8.63
N VAL A 263 -1.00 9.63 8.11
CA VAL A 263 0.12 10.40 8.68
C VAL A 263 0.54 11.45 7.66
N TYR A 264 1.08 12.55 8.16
CA TYR A 264 1.70 13.59 7.36
C TYR A 264 3.14 13.76 7.83
N GLU A 265 4.06 13.16 7.08
CA GLU A 265 5.49 13.38 7.25
C GLU A 265 5.90 14.59 6.43
N TYR A 266 6.77 15.44 6.98
CA TYR A 266 7.09 16.70 6.35
C TYR A 266 8.56 17.09 6.47
N TYR A 267 9.05 17.77 5.44
CA TYR A 267 10.27 18.55 5.49
C TYR A 267 9.93 19.93 6.04
N HIS A 268 10.48 20.26 7.21
CA HIS A 268 10.26 21.56 7.86
C HIS A 268 11.48 22.46 7.67
N TYR A 269 11.23 23.65 7.13
CA TYR A 269 12.25 24.68 6.96
C TYR A 269 11.63 26.07 6.95
N TYR A 270 12.47 27.09 7.09
CA TYR A 270 12.07 28.48 6.96
C TYR A 270 12.51 29.01 5.60
N ASP A 271 11.56 29.42 4.76
CA ASP A 271 11.85 30.03 3.46
C ASP A 271 12.18 31.51 3.68
N ASN A 272 13.47 31.83 3.57
CA ASN A 272 13.97 33.20 3.76
C ASN A 272 13.46 34.18 2.69
N ALA A 273 13.21 33.73 1.46
CA ALA A 273 12.75 34.61 0.38
C ALA A 273 11.27 35.01 0.57
N LYS A 274 10.44 34.05 0.99
CA LYS A 274 9.00 34.27 1.21
C LYS A 274 8.67 34.73 2.65
N GLN A 275 9.61 34.56 3.58
CA GLN A 275 9.44 34.82 5.01
C GLN A 275 8.34 33.94 5.63
N GLU A 276 8.33 32.65 5.29
CA GLU A 276 7.31 31.68 5.71
C GLU A 276 7.93 30.40 6.26
N GLU A 277 7.32 29.82 7.29
CA GLU A 277 7.64 28.45 7.70
C GLU A 277 6.95 27.48 6.74
N VAL A 278 7.69 26.53 6.20
CA VAL A 278 7.21 25.57 5.19
C VAL A 278 7.21 24.17 5.77
N PHE A 279 6.10 23.48 5.59
CA PHE A 279 5.91 22.06 5.93
C PHE A 279 5.55 21.33 4.64
N ALA A 280 6.56 20.87 3.91
CA ALA A 280 6.39 20.19 2.62
C ALA A 280 6.20 18.69 2.82
N ASN A 281 5.22 18.08 2.15
CA ASN A 281 4.87 16.67 2.34
C ASN A 281 5.95 15.74 1.78
N ALA A 282 6.66 15.04 2.67
CA ALA A 282 7.73 14.13 2.30
C ALA A 282 7.23 12.93 1.47
N LEU A 283 5.99 12.49 1.72
CA LEU A 283 5.40 11.31 1.08
C LEU A 283 4.82 11.61 -0.30
N PHE A 284 4.63 12.89 -0.64
CA PHE A 284 4.05 13.29 -1.92
C PHE A 284 5.09 13.32 -3.06
N GLU A 285 6.37 13.57 -2.75
CA GLU A 285 7.41 13.79 -3.74
C GLU A 285 7.50 12.74 -4.87
N PRO A 286 7.39 11.42 -4.61
CA PRO A 286 7.43 10.41 -5.68
C PRO A 286 6.26 10.47 -6.66
N PHE A 287 5.19 11.21 -6.30
CA PHE A 287 3.96 11.32 -7.04
C PHE A 287 3.79 12.70 -7.70
N VAL A 288 4.77 13.59 -7.62
CA VAL A 288 4.72 14.93 -8.23
C VAL A 288 4.44 14.85 -9.73
N TYR A 289 5.23 14.07 -10.47
CA TYR A 289 5.18 13.98 -11.93
C TYR A 289 4.11 13.00 -12.45
N ASN A 290 2.90 13.09 -11.93
CA ASN A 290 1.79 12.26 -12.38
C ASN A 290 0.89 13.01 -13.39
N ASP A 291 0.38 12.30 -14.40
CA ASP A 291 -0.38 12.89 -15.52
C ASP A 291 -1.84 13.24 -15.19
N TYR A 292 -2.36 12.78 -14.04
CA TYR A 292 -3.79 12.82 -13.75
C TYR A 292 -4.18 13.86 -12.69
N PHE A 293 -3.28 14.23 -11.80
CA PHE A 293 -3.51 15.19 -10.73
C PHE A 293 -2.76 16.47 -11.00
N TYR A 294 -3.29 17.34 -11.85
CA TYR A 294 -2.63 18.60 -12.21
C TYR A 294 -3.46 19.84 -11.88
N LEU A 295 -4.60 19.69 -11.20
CA LEU A 295 -5.35 20.84 -10.68
C LEU A 295 -4.77 21.23 -9.33
N SER A 296 -3.88 22.22 -9.35
CA SER A 296 -3.28 22.78 -8.14
C SER A 296 -4.22 23.81 -7.53
N ALA A 297 -4.49 23.71 -6.24
CA ALA A 297 -5.27 24.71 -5.50
C ALA A 297 -4.50 25.18 -4.27
N LYS A 298 -4.47 26.50 -4.09
CA LYS A 298 -3.84 27.19 -2.95
C LYS A 298 -4.94 27.85 -2.12
N PHE A 299 -5.14 27.40 -0.89
CA PHE A 299 -6.13 27.95 0.05
C PHE A 299 -5.44 28.80 1.10
N LYS A 300 -5.85 30.06 1.27
CA LYS A 300 -5.31 30.97 2.29
C LYS A 300 -6.28 31.09 3.45
N ILE A 301 -5.82 30.71 4.63
CA ILE A 301 -6.61 30.61 5.85
C ILE A 301 -6.03 31.59 6.87
N LYS A 302 -6.83 32.57 7.30
CA LYS A 302 -6.39 33.56 8.30
C LYS A 302 -6.45 32.95 9.70
N THR A 303 -5.36 32.30 10.11
CA THR A 303 -5.28 31.62 11.41
C THR A 303 -3.85 31.49 11.89
N ASN A 304 -3.68 31.23 13.18
CA ASN A 304 -2.37 30.92 13.74
C ASN A 304 -2.04 29.42 13.58
N LEU A 305 -0.74 29.11 13.57
CA LEU A 305 -0.25 27.74 13.36
C LEU A 305 -0.82 26.74 14.38
N TYR A 306 -0.96 27.15 15.64
CA TYR A 306 -1.49 26.29 16.70
C TYR A 306 -2.94 25.86 16.46
N LYS A 307 -3.83 26.81 16.10
CA LYS A 307 -5.24 26.52 15.77
C LYS A 307 -5.34 25.66 14.52
N PHE A 308 -4.50 25.92 13.52
CA PHE A 308 -4.42 25.11 12.31
C PHE A 308 -4.03 23.66 12.62
N ASN A 309 -2.94 23.45 13.37
CA ASN A 309 -2.44 22.11 13.70
C ASN A 309 -3.46 21.27 14.47
N LYS A 310 -4.27 21.88 15.35
CA LYS A 310 -5.37 21.17 16.03
C LYS A 310 -6.42 20.60 15.08
N LYS A 311 -6.67 21.27 13.95
CA LYS A 311 -7.70 20.88 12.98
C LYS A 311 -7.11 20.16 11.76
N PHE A 312 -5.79 20.17 11.59
CA PHE A 312 -5.10 19.60 10.42
C PHE A 312 -5.37 18.10 10.22
N GLN A 313 -5.46 17.31 11.29
CA GLN A 313 -5.80 15.88 11.18
C GLN A 313 -7.18 15.66 10.50
N SER A 314 -8.13 16.56 10.73
CA SER A 314 -9.45 16.50 10.07
C SER A 314 -9.34 16.77 8.57
N ILE A 315 -8.45 17.70 8.17
CA ILE A 315 -8.14 18.00 6.77
C ILE A 315 -7.46 16.79 6.10
N LEU A 316 -6.49 16.15 6.78
CA LEU A 316 -5.84 14.92 6.31
C LEU A 316 -6.83 13.76 6.12
N ASN A 317 -7.78 13.61 7.06
CA ASN A 317 -8.84 12.61 6.91
C ASN A 317 -9.71 12.93 5.70
N TYR A 318 -10.11 14.20 5.54
CA TYR A 318 -10.93 14.64 4.42
C TYR A 318 -10.24 14.42 3.08
N SER A 319 -8.94 14.75 2.96
CA SER A 319 -8.17 14.51 1.74
C SER A 319 -8.09 13.04 1.38
N ASN A 320 -7.94 12.16 2.37
CA ASN A 320 -7.92 10.72 2.14
C ASN A 320 -9.30 10.17 1.69
N PHE A 321 -10.41 10.69 2.25
CA PHE A 321 -11.76 10.33 1.82
C PHE A 321 -12.11 10.84 0.41
N LYS A 322 -11.69 12.06 0.09
CA LYS A 322 -11.99 12.71 -1.19
C LYS A 322 -10.95 12.45 -2.29
N ARG A 323 -9.85 11.79 -1.95
CA ARG A 323 -8.81 11.31 -2.88
C ARG A 323 -8.06 12.43 -3.58
N PHE A 324 -7.48 13.35 -2.82
CA PHE A 324 -6.59 14.40 -3.32
C PHE A 324 -5.32 14.51 -2.47
N PHE A 325 -4.30 15.17 -2.99
CA PHE A 325 -3.02 15.35 -2.31
C PHE A 325 -2.96 16.68 -1.56
N ILE A 326 -2.37 16.66 -0.37
CA ILE A 326 -1.87 17.87 0.29
C ILE A 326 -0.37 17.88 0.04
N THR A 327 0.10 18.84 -0.75
CA THR A 327 1.50 18.90 -1.18
C THR A 327 2.37 19.60 -0.15
N ALA A 328 1.87 20.68 0.45
CA ALA A 328 2.54 21.42 1.51
C ALA A 328 1.54 22.28 2.28
N TYR A 329 1.93 22.78 3.44
CA TYR A 329 1.34 23.99 4.00
C TYR A 329 2.43 24.96 4.46
N THR A 330 2.18 26.26 4.33
CA THR A 330 3.10 27.31 4.77
C THR A 330 2.43 28.19 5.81
N TYR A 331 3.22 28.78 6.71
CA TYR A 331 2.76 29.72 7.71
C TYR A 331 3.55 31.03 7.63
N ASN A 332 2.82 32.10 7.36
CA ASN A 332 3.36 33.45 7.37
C ASN A 332 3.09 34.10 8.75
N LYS A 333 4.15 34.25 9.56
CA LYS A 333 4.06 34.84 10.91
C LYS A 333 3.49 36.27 10.89
N ASN A 334 3.96 37.09 9.95
CA ASN A 334 3.59 38.51 9.86
C ASN A 334 2.11 38.68 9.50
N LYS A 335 1.59 37.84 8.61
CA LYS A 335 0.20 37.92 8.14
C LYS A 335 -0.76 37.04 8.94
N GLN A 336 -0.27 36.25 9.89
CA GLN A 336 -1.00 35.20 10.59
C GLN A 336 -1.90 34.40 9.63
N THR A 337 -1.30 33.95 8.54
CA THR A 337 -2.00 33.26 7.45
C THR A 337 -1.31 31.93 7.20
N VAL A 338 -2.10 30.86 7.15
CA VAL A 338 -1.67 29.54 6.69
C VAL A 338 -2.10 29.37 5.25
N THR A 339 -1.17 29.00 4.36
CA THR A 339 -1.48 28.65 2.98
C THR A 339 -1.40 27.13 2.82
N LEU A 340 -2.51 26.49 2.46
CA LEU A 340 -2.58 25.06 2.18
C LEU A 340 -2.47 24.81 0.68
N TYR A 341 -1.49 23.99 0.29
CA TYR A 341 -1.22 23.62 -1.10
C TYR A 341 -1.73 22.20 -1.36
N THR A 342 -2.49 22.05 -2.44
CA THR A 342 -3.18 20.79 -2.76
C THR A 342 -3.15 20.49 -4.25
N GLU A 343 -3.20 19.21 -4.60
CA GLU A 343 -3.34 18.74 -5.97
C GLU A 343 -4.54 17.80 -6.11
N PHE A 344 -5.40 18.11 -7.07
CA PHE A 344 -6.61 17.38 -7.41
C PHE A 344 -6.50 16.72 -8.77
N HIS A 345 -7.26 15.63 -8.91
CA HIS A 345 -7.46 14.97 -10.18
C HIS A 345 -8.13 15.95 -11.17
N PHE A 346 -7.79 15.86 -12.46
CA PHE A 346 -8.25 16.79 -13.49
C PHE A 346 -9.77 16.93 -13.68
N ARG A 347 -10.56 16.03 -13.07
CA ARG A 347 -12.03 16.03 -13.11
C ARG A 347 -12.68 16.55 -11.83
N ASP A 348 -11.88 16.88 -10.82
CA ASP A 348 -12.34 17.05 -9.44
C ASP A 348 -12.50 18.52 -9.01
N GLU A 349 -12.81 19.43 -9.94
CA GLU A 349 -13.07 20.85 -9.63
C GLU A 349 -14.16 21.02 -8.54
N LYS A 350 -15.26 20.27 -8.64
CA LYS A 350 -16.33 20.28 -7.62
C LYS A 350 -15.86 19.84 -6.22
N ILE A 351 -14.78 19.08 -6.12
CA ILE A 351 -14.20 18.67 -4.84
C ILE A 351 -13.42 19.84 -4.22
N ILE A 352 -12.79 20.68 -5.05
CA ILE A 352 -12.09 21.89 -4.61
C ILE A 352 -13.07 22.83 -3.90
N ASP A 353 -14.24 23.09 -4.51
CA ASP A 353 -15.27 23.94 -3.90
C ASP A 353 -15.81 23.35 -2.59
N LYS A 354 -16.03 22.03 -2.56
CA LYS A 354 -16.44 21.32 -1.34
C LYS A 354 -15.37 21.35 -0.26
N LEU A 355 -14.09 21.38 -0.63
CA LEU A 355 -13.00 21.58 0.32
C LEU A 355 -13.05 23.01 0.86
N ASN A 356 -13.29 24.01 0.01
CA ASN A 356 -13.44 25.40 0.45
C ASN A 356 -14.54 25.52 1.51
N THR A 357 -15.76 25.06 1.21
CA THR A 357 -16.88 25.08 2.18
C THR A 357 -16.56 24.29 3.45
N TYR A 358 -15.84 23.17 3.34
CA TYR A 358 -15.41 22.39 4.49
C TYR A 358 -14.41 23.16 5.36
N LEU A 359 -13.42 23.82 4.75
CA LEU A 359 -12.44 24.60 5.47
C LEU A 359 -13.08 25.86 6.10
N GLU A 360 -14.02 26.52 5.41
CA GLU A 360 -14.75 27.68 5.94
C GLU A 360 -15.57 27.29 7.17
N ALA A 361 -16.30 26.16 7.11
CA ALA A 361 -17.02 25.64 8.27
C ALA A 361 -16.06 25.21 9.40
N LEU A 362 -14.87 24.70 9.05
CA LEU A 362 -13.89 24.22 10.01
C LEU A 362 -13.14 25.35 10.68
N PHE A 363 -12.93 26.51 10.05
CA PHE A 363 -12.23 27.65 10.61
C PHE A 363 -13.14 28.83 10.99
N GLU A 364 -14.42 28.77 10.65
CA GLU A 364 -15.43 29.82 10.90
C GLU A 364 -15.03 31.17 10.27
N ASP A 365 -14.34 31.11 9.12
CA ASP A 365 -13.85 32.29 8.39
C ASP A 365 -13.90 32.05 6.89
N SER A 366 -14.00 33.12 6.11
CA SER A 366 -13.94 33.08 4.66
C SER A 366 -12.54 32.68 4.18
N ILE A 367 -12.47 31.78 3.20
CA ILE A 367 -11.20 31.29 2.67
C ILE A 367 -11.07 31.70 1.22
N THR A 368 -9.93 32.31 0.90
CA THR A 368 -9.61 32.66 -0.49
C THR A 368 -8.81 31.51 -1.09
N TYR A 369 -9.23 31.04 -2.26
CA TYR A 369 -8.52 30.00 -2.99
C TYR A 369 -8.27 30.38 -4.44
N LYS A 370 -7.14 29.91 -4.99
CA LYS A 370 -6.79 30.05 -6.40
C LYS A 370 -6.54 28.66 -6.97
N ILE A 371 -7.23 28.35 -8.06
CA ILE A 371 -7.00 27.14 -8.86
C ILE A 371 -6.01 27.48 -9.98
N THR A 372 -5.06 26.59 -10.25
CA THR A 372 -4.14 26.71 -11.38
C THR A 372 -3.92 25.32 -11.98
N VAL A 373 -3.97 25.25 -13.31
CA VAL A 373 -3.69 24.02 -14.06
C VAL A 373 -2.18 23.90 -14.23
N ASP A 374 -1.57 22.94 -13.56
CA ASP A 374 -0.12 22.73 -13.54
C ASP A 374 0.26 21.35 -14.08
N LYS A 375 0.11 21.17 -15.40
CA LYS A 375 0.45 19.91 -16.09
C LYS A 375 1.95 19.61 -16.05
N GLU A 376 2.78 20.63 -16.12
CA GLU A 376 4.24 20.51 -16.17
C GLU A 376 4.90 20.56 -14.77
N LYS A 377 4.10 20.68 -13.70
CA LYS A 377 4.57 20.65 -12.29
C LYS A 377 5.53 21.78 -11.91
N LYS A 378 5.47 22.89 -12.66
CA LYS A 378 6.34 24.05 -12.46
C LYS A 378 6.06 24.74 -11.13
N LEU A 379 4.82 24.74 -10.64
CA LEU A 379 4.51 25.40 -9.37
C LEU A 379 5.18 24.69 -8.21
N TYR A 380 5.13 23.36 -8.16
CA TYR A 380 5.78 22.59 -7.10
C TYR A 380 7.30 22.74 -7.14
N GLU A 381 7.89 22.69 -8.34
CA GLU A 381 9.33 22.82 -8.52
C GLU A 381 9.86 24.18 -8.05
N GLN A 382 9.17 25.25 -8.47
CA GLN A 382 9.55 26.63 -8.14
C GLN A 382 9.25 26.97 -6.68
N ASP A 383 8.13 26.49 -6.12
CA ASP A 383 7.75 26.84 -4.76
C ASP A 383 8.53 26.04 -3.70
N PHE A 384 8.96 24.82 -4.02
CA PHE A 384 9.53 23.89 -3.03
C PHE A 384 10.80 23.18 -3.52
N PHE A 385 10.73 22.40 -4.60
CA PHE A 385 11.77 21.39 -4.92
C PHE A 385 13.17 21.96 -5.14
N HIS A 386 13.26 23.14 -5.76
CA HIS A 386 14.54 23.81 -6.05
C HIS A 386 14.96 24.83 -4.99
N ASN A 387 14.26 24.90 -3.85
CA ASN A 387 14.67 25.74 -2.73
C ASN A 387 15.82 25.05 -1.96
N ASP A 388 16.92 25.75 -1.72
CA ASP A 388 18.07 25.23 -0.98
C ASP A 388 17.70 24.73 0.42
N ASP A 389 16.83 25.47 1.12
CA ASP A 389 16.36 25.11 2.45
C ASP A 389 15.48 23.85 2.43
N TYR A 390 14.76 23.60 1.32
CA TYR A 390 14.05 22.34 1.10
C TYR A 390 15.04 21.18 0.94
N ILE A 391 16.09 21.34 0.14
CA ILE A 391 17.09 20.29 -0.10
C ILE A 391 17.82 19.92 1.20
N VAL A 392 18.16 20.93 2.02
CA VAL A 392 18.74 20.75 3.35
C VAL A 392 17.77 19.98 4.26
N ALA A 393 16.53 20.45 4.40
CA ALA A 393 15.53 19.82 5.27
C ALA A 393 15.22 18.38 4.87
N ARG A 394 15.16 18.11 3.56
CA ARG A 394 15.02 16.75 3.03
C ARG A 394 16.19 15.86 3.45
N THR A 395 17.42 16.34 3.33
CA THR A 395 18.60 15.55 3.67
C THR A 395 18.64 15.22 5.16
N ILE A 396 18.32 16.20 6.02
CA ILE A 396 18.22 16.00 7.47
C ILE A 396 17.14 14.98 7.79
N TYR A 397 15.94 15.11 7.22
CA TYR A 397 14.84 14.18 7.45
C TYR A 397 15.21 12.74 7.05
N LEU A 398 15.83 12.54 5.89
CA LEU A 398 16.30 11.21 5.46
C LEU A 398 17.33 10.62 6.43
N ALA A 399 18.21 11.46 6.98
CA ALA A 399 19.20 11.03 7.98
C ALA A 399 18.57 10.73 9.35
N GLU A 400 17.50 11.45 9.73
CA GLU A 400 16.72 11.19 10.94
C GLU A 400 15.99 9.84 10.88
N ILE A 401 15.40 9.49 9.73
CA ILE A 401 14.84 8.15 9.53
C ILE A 401 15.88 7.06 9.81
N LEU A 402 17.13 7.24 9.38
CA LEU A 402 18.20 6.29 9.68
C LEU A 402 18.53 6.24 11.18
N LYS A 403 18.47 7.37 11.90
CA LYS A 403 18.62 7.38 13.37
C LYS A 403 17.52 6.60 14.06
N GLU A 404 16.29 6.70 13.58
CA GLU A 404 15.17 5.93 14.12
C GLU A 404 15.35 4.41 13.96
N LEU A 405 16.13 3.99 12.96
CA LEU A 405 16.55 2.62 12.71
C LEU A 405 17.85 2.24 13.46
N GLU A 406 18.28 3.03 14.43
CA GLU A 406 19.48 2.85 15.27
C GLU A 406 20.83 2.98 14.53
N ILE A 407 20.81 3.53 13.32
CA ILE A 407 22.02 3.83 12.55
C ILE A 407 22.53 5.23 12.91
N LYS A 408 23.44 5.30 13.89
CA LYS A 408 23.87 6.56 14.52
C LYS A 408 25.27 7.07 14.14
N SER A 409 26.04 6.30 13.38
CA SER A 409 27.47 6.60 13.16
C SER A 409 27.68 7.60 12.01
N ASN A 410 28.00 7.11 10.83
CA ASN A 410 28.22 7.93 9.64
C ASN A 410 27.18 7.60 8.59
N VAL A 411 26.78 8.61 7.83
CA VAL A 411 25.90 8.47 6.66
C VAL A 411 26.63 8.98 5.42
N ILE A 412 26.29 8.41 4.28
CA ILE A 412 26.75 8.88 2.97
C ILE A 412 25.62 9.71 2.39
N ILE A 413 25.89 10.99 2.14
CA ILE A 413 24.98 11.87 1.41
C ILE A 413 25.39 11.82 -0.06
N SER A 414 24.46 11.43 -0.91
CA SER A 414 24.65 11.26 -2.35
C SER A 414 23.77 12.28 -3.09
N PHE A 415 24.41 13.22 -3.76
CA PHE A 415 23.76 14.18 -4.65
C PHE A 415 23.81 13.69 -6.09
N VAL A 416 22.67 13.66 -6.76
CA VAL A 416 22.61 13.53 -8.22
C VAL A 416 22.42 14.93 -8.79
N CYS A 417 23.33 15.31 -9.67
CA CYS A 417 23.40 16.63 -10.28
C CYS A 417 23.65 16.51 -11.78
N TYR A 418 23.29 17.53 -12.55
CA TYR A 418 23.66 17.62 -13.95
C TYR A 418 24.40 18.92 -14.28
N PHE A 419 25.26 18.83 -15.28
CA PHE A 419 26.14 19.89 -15.76
C PHE A 419 26.07 19.99 -17.28
N ASN A 420 26.26 21.20 -17.82
CA ASN A 420 26.29 21.43 -19.26
C ASN A 420 27.72 21.34 -19.85
N SER A 421 28.75 21.27 -19.00
CA SER A 421 30.16 21.30 -19.38
C SER A 421 30.96 20.27 -18.57
N ILE A 422 31.93 19.63 -19.23
CA ILE A 422 32.83 18.67 -18.58
C ILE A 422 33.87 19.38 -17.70
N GLU A 423 34.22 20.62 -18.04
CA GLU A 423 35.14 21.47 -17.27
C GLU A 423 34.57 21.74 -15.87
N ASP A 424 33.27 22.04 -15.78
CA ASP A 424 32.56 22.24 -14.53
C ASP A 424 32.56 20.97 -13.65
N VAL A 425 32.35 19.80 -14.26
CA VAL A 425 32.46 18.50 -13.59
C VAL A 425 33.87 18.24 -13.09
N ARG A 426 34.89 18.59 -13.87
CA ARG A 426 36.29 18.45 -13.43
C ARG A 426 36.60 19.37 -12.25
N ALA A 427 36.07 20.59 -12.25
CA ALA A 427 36.27 21.52 -11.14
C ALA A 427 35.69 20.97 -9.83
N ILE A 428 34.45 20.46 -9.84
CA ILE A 428 33.82 19.91 -8.63
C ILE A 428 34.47 18.60 -8.17
N SER A 429 34.99 17.79 -9.10
CA SER A 429 35.71 16.54 -8.79
C SER A 429 37.03 16.73 -8.02
N LYS A 430 37.55 17.96 -7.94
CA LYS A 430 38.73 18.27 -7.11
C LYS A 430 38.41 18.23 -5.61
N ASN A 431 37.18 18.56 -5.24
CA ASN A 431 36.76 18.71 -3.85
C ASN A 431 35.93 17.52 -3.35
N TYR A 432 35.27 16.79 -4.25
CA TYR A 432 34.35 15.71 -3.90
C TYR A 432 34.58 14.43 -4.70
N ALA A 433 34.12 13.30 -4.15
CA ALA A 433 34.06 12.05 -4.89
C ALA A 433 32.90 12.12 -5.91
N VAL A 434 33.24 12.20 -7.19
CA VAL A 434 32.29 12.35 -8.28
C VAL A 434 32.30 11.11 -9.18
N THR A 435 31.13 10.54 -9.43
CA THR A 435 30.94 9.41 -10.35
C THR A 435 29.97 9.80 -11.46
N ARG A 436 30.37 9.70 -12.73
CA ARG A 436 29.45 9.93 -13.86
C ARG A 436 28.41 8.82 -13.96
N ILE A 437 27.18 9.15 -14.32
CA ILE A 437 26.09 8.19 -14.56
C ILE A 437 25.70 8.26 -16.04
N PRO A 438 26.34 7.50 -16.94
CA PRO A 438 26.13 7.61 -18.38
C PRO A 438 24.69 7.29 -18.82
N GLU A 439 24.00 6.43 -18.06
CA GLU A 439 22.62 6.02 -18.34
C GLU A 439 21.61 7.17 -18.24
N LEU A 440 21.97 8.25 -17.54
CA LEU A 440 21.13 9.44 -17.33
C LEU A 440 21.65 10.67 -18.09
N ASP A 441 22.66 10.51 -18.94
CA ASP A 441 23.15 11.61 -19.76
C ASP A 441 22.15 11.89 -20.89
N LEU A 442 21.97 13.17 -21.22
CA LEU A 442 21.22 13.62 -22.39
C LEU A 442 22.18 14.38 -23.31
N GLU A 443 21.73 14.71 -24.53
CA GLU A 443 22.54 15.54 -25.44
C GLU A 443 22.96 16.84 -24.74
N ASN A 444 24.28 17.05 -24.61
CA ASN A 444 24.90 18.20 -23.94
C ASN A 444 24.63 18.32 -22.43
N ILE A 445 24.18 17.25 -21.76
CA ILE A 445 23.95 17.19 -20.32
C ILE A 445 24.71 16.01 -19.74
N ILE A 446 25.62 16.29 -18.81
CA ILE A 446 26.40 15.29 -18.08
C ILE A 446 25.83 15.16 -16.68
N THR A 447 25.34 13.96 -16.36
CA THR A 447 24.80 13.62 -15.06
C THR A 447 25.86 12.94 -14.20
N VAL A 448 26.02 13.44 -12.97
CA VAL A 448 27.02 12.93 -12.02
C VAL A 448 26.39 12.71 -10.64
N ARG A 449 27.00 11.78 -9.90
CA ARG A 449 26.75 11.54 -8.49
C ARG A 449 27.91 12.08 -7.67
N ILE A 450 27.61 12.88 -6.65
CA ILE A 450 28.57 13.46 -5.71
C ILE A 450 28.31 12.82 -4.35
N ASP A 451 29.28 12.06 -3.85
CA ASP A 451 29.15 11.30 -2.61
C ASP A 451 30.02 11.94 -1.52
N THR A 452 29.43 12.23 -0.35
CA THR A 452 30.15 12.73 0.83
C THR A 452 29.79 11.95 2.08
N LYS A 453 30.79 11.61 2.88
CA LYS A 453 30.60 10.89 4.14
C LYS A 453 30.62 11.89 5.29
N VAL A 454 29.57 11.88 6.11
CA VAL A 454 29.46 12.77 7.28
C VAL A 454 28.95 12.01 8.49
N SER A 455 29.27 12.50 9.68
CA SER A 455 28.65 12.02 10.91
C SER A 455 27.16 12.35 10.92
N ASN A 456 26.34 11.42 11.42
CA ASN A 456 24.88 11.57 11.41
C ASN A 456 24.40 12.58 12.48
N ILE A 457 24.76 13.85 12.31
CA ILE A 457 24.45 14.96 13.21
C ILE A 457 23.85 16.10 12.39
N ASN A 458 22.68 16.62 12.78
CA ASN A 458 21.86 17.50 11.94
C ASN A 458 22.64 18.74 11.46
N TYR A 459 23.37 19.42 12.34
CA TYR A 459 24.13 20.62 11.97
C TYR A 459 25.32 20.31 11.04
N VAL A 460 25.94 19.13 11.16
CA VAL A 460 27.06 18.70 10.29
C VAL A 460 26.54 18.40 8.89
N ILE A 461 25.40 17.72 8.81
CA ILE A 461 24.69 17.42 7.57
C ILE A 461 24.28 18.73 6.89
N GLU A 462 23.65 19.65 7.62
CA GLU A 462 23.26 20.96 7.10
C GLU A 462 24.44 21.72 6.51
N ALA A 463 25.52 21.89 7.29
CA ALA A 463 26.71 22.62 6.85
C ALA A 463 27.30 22.01 5.57
N ARG A 464 27.42 20.67 5.52
CA ARG A 464 27.97 19.99 4.35
C ARG A 464 27.07 20.09 3.11
N VAL A 465 25.75 19.99 3.28
CA VAL A 465 24.80 20.15 2.17
C VAL A 465 24.87 21.57 1.62
N ARG A 466 24.90 22.58 2.49
CA ARG A 466 25.02 23.98 2.06
C ARG A 466 26.33 24.24 1.31
N GLU A 467 27.44 23.67 1.76
CA GLU A 467 28.74 23.73 1.06
C GLU A 467 28.66 23.14 -0.35
N ILE A 468 28.06 21.95 -0.51
CA ILE A 468 27.86 21.32 -1.81
C ILE A 468 26.97 22.18 -2.72
N LEU A 469 25.87 22.72 -2.19
CA LEU A 469 24.96 23.58 -2.96
C LEU A 469 25.65 24.87 -3.45
N ILE A 470 26.52 25.48 -2.62
CA ILE A 470 27.34 26.63 -3.01
C ILE A 470 28.32 26.24 -4.12
N ASP A 471 29.00 25.10 -3.98
CA ASP A 471 29.94 24.64 -5.00
C ASP A 471 29.25 24.27 -6.31
N LEU A 472 28.03 23.72 -6.25
CA LEU A 472 27.19 23.50 -7.43
C LEU A 472 26.85 24.83 -8.10
N LEU A 473 26.48 25.86 -7.34
CA LEU A 473 26.18 27.18 -7.88
C LEU A 473 27.41 27.80 -8.59
N ILE A 474 28.59 27.70 -7.96
CA ILE A 474 29.86 28.20 -8.53
C ILE A 474 30.19 27.49 -9.84
N ASN A 475 30.05 26.16 -9.86
CA ASN A 475 30.37 25.32 -11.02
C ASN A 475 29.16 25.08 -11.94
N ARG A 476 28.13 25.93 -11.88
CA ARG A 476 26.92 25.87 -12.76
C ARG A 476 26.23 24.50 -12.79
N GLY A 477 26.39 23.71 -11.75
CA GLY A 477 25.72 22.42 -11.54
C GLY A 477 24.29 22.62 -11.09
N LYS A 478 23.41 21.73 -11.52
CA LYS A 478 21.99 21.77 -11.14
C LYS A 478 21.62 20.52 -10.35
N TYR A 479 20.95 20.75 -9.23
CA TYR A 479 20.44 19.71 -8.35
C TYR A 479 19.31 18.92 -9.03
N VAL A 480 19.35 17.59 -8.92
CA VAL A 480 18.26 16.70 -9.33
C VAL A 480 17.66 16.01 -8.10
N ARG A 481 18.50 15.37 -7.27
CA ARG A 481 18.03 14.57 -6.14
C ARG A 481 19.12 14.39 -5.09
N VAL A 482 18.73 14.32 -3.82
CA VAL A 482 19.56 13.85 -2.72
C VAL A 482 19.05 12.50 -2.20
N SER A 483 19.99 11.62 -1.84
CA SER A 483 19.73 10.39 -1.11
C SER A 483 20.72 10.25 0.04
N VAL A 484 20.31 9.58 1.12
CA VAL A 484 21.14 9.34 2.30
C VAL A 484 21.22 7.83 2.53
N TYR A 485 22.43 7.32 2.65
CA TYR A 485 22.74 5.89 2.82
C TYR A 485 23.56 5.65 4.09
N TYR A 486 23.61 4.39 4.53
CA TYR A 486 24.48 3.91 5.61
C TYR A 486 25.49 2.90 5.07
#